data_AF-A0A0F5PDS9-F1
#
_entry.id   AF-A0A0F5PDS9-F1
#
_cell.length_a   1.000
_cell.length_b   1.000
_cell.length_c   1.000
_cell.angle_alpha   90.00
_cell.angle_beta   90.00
_cell.angle_gamma   90.00
#
_symmetry.space_group_name_H-M   'P 1'
#
loop_
_entity.id
_entity.type
_entity.pdbx_description
1 polymer ?
#
loop_
_entity_poly.entity_id
_entity_poly.type
_entity_poly.pdbx_seq_one_letter_code
_entity_poly.pdbx_strand_id
1 'polypeptide(L)'
;MLRALQEAESALTQYAHDLDENARLRTARDRSREAAGLQTRLARGGAVSSLEVLDVERTLASAEAALAASNTKLASDRVRIFLALGGGWGGQCALILSKPPPCDRQVLNK
;
A
#
# COMPACT_ATOMS: atom_id res chain seq x y z
N MET A 1 14.29 19.56 21.14
CA MET A 1 12.87 19.72 20.71
C MET A 1 12.66 19.81 19.20
N LEU A 2 13.68 20.11 18.38
CA LEU A 2 13.53 20.19 16.90
C LEU A 2 13.25 18.85 16.20
N ARG A 3 13.63 17.73 16.82
CA ARG A 3 13.55 16.40 16.19
C ARG A 3 12.12 15.95 15.88
N ALA A 4 11.17 16.20 16.79
CA ALA A 4 9.78 15.80 16.58
C ALA A 4 9.10 16.58 15.43
N LEU A 5 9.47 17.85 15.25
CA LEU A 5 8.97 18.68 14.15
C LEU A 5 9.54 18.21 12.80
N GLN A 6 10.84 17.92 12.75
CA GLN A 6 11.49 17.39 11.54
C GLN A 6 10.90 16.03 11.11
N GLU A 7 10.59 15.16 12.08
CA GLU A 7 9.95 13.86 11.82
C GLU A 7 8.53 14.02 11.28
N ALA A 8 7.74 14.98 11.80
CA ALA A 8 6.40 15.29 11.30
C ALA A 8 6.43 15.89 9.88
N GLU A 9 7.36 16.81 9.60
CA GLU A 9 7.56 17.41 8.27
C GLU A 9 7.95 16.33 7.23
N SER A 10 8.84 15.43 7.61
CA SER A 10 9.26 14.31 6.76
C SER A 10 8.09 13.37 6.47
N ALA A 11 7.27 13.05 7.49
CA ALA A 11 6.08 12.21 7.33
C ALA A 11 5.02 12.83 6.41
N LEU A 12 4.79 14.15 6.53
CA LEU A 12 3.86 14.89 5.66
C LEU A 12 4.37 14.97 4.22
N THR A 13 5.67 15.23 4.02
CA THR A 13 6.28 15.28 2.69
C THR A 13 6.17 13.92 1.98
N GLN A 14 6.47 12.84 2.72
CA GLN A 14 6.30 11.49 2.20
C GLN A 14 4.84 11.21 1.81
N TYR A 15 3.89 11.52 2.68
CA TYR A 15 2.47 11.33 2.41
C TYR A 15 1.98 12.12 1.18
N ALA A 16 2.47 13.34 0.97
CA ALA A 16 2.15 14.12 -0.23
C ALA A 16 2.65 13.44 -1.52
N HIS A 17 3.88 12.92 -1.50
CA HIS A 17 4.43 12.13 -2.61
C HIS A 17 3.59 10.86 -2.86
N ASP A 18 3.17 10.17 -1.81
CA ASP A 18 2.38 8.95 -1.93
C ASP A 18 0.97 9.20 -2.50
N LEU A 19 0.39 10.37 -2.26
CA LEU A 19 -0.89 10.77 -2.86
C LEU A 19 -0.76 10.95 -4.37
N ASP A 20 0.33 11.58 -4.83
CA ASP A 20 0.62 11.75 -6.25
C ASP A 20 0.84 10.39 -6.93
N GLU A 21 1.62 9.51 -6.31
CA GLU A 21 1.81 8.14 -6.80
C GLU A 21 0.50 7.34 -6.84
N ASN A 22 -0.36 7.47 -5.81
CA ASN A 22 -1.68 6.86 -5.80
C ASN A 22 -2.55 7.36 -6.97
N ALA A 23 -2.50 8.66 -7.28
CA ALA A 23 -3.24 9.23 -8.41
C ALA A 23 -2.75 8.69 -9.76
N ARG A 24 -1.44 8.50 -9.92
CA ARG A 24 -0.87 7.82 -11.11
C ARG A 24 -1.34 6.38 -11.21
N LEU A 25 -1.32 5.63 -10.11
CA LEU A 25 -1.79 4.24 -10.07
C LEU A 25 -3.29 4.11 -10.36
N ARG A 26 -4.11 5.06 -9.90
CA ARG A 26 -5.53 5.15 -10.28
C ARG A 26 -5.70 5.31 -11.77
N THR A 27 -4.96 6.26 -12.36
CA THR A 27 -4.99 6.51 -13.81
C THR A 27 -4.55 5.27 -14.60
N ALA A 28 -3.50 4.58 -14.14
CA ALA A 28 -3.03 3.34 -14.76
C ALA A 28 -4.11 2.24 -14.71
N ARG A 29 -4.74 2.02 -13.55
CA ARG A 29 -5.86 1.08 -13.39
C ARG A 29 -7.01 1.40 -14.33
N ASP A 30 -7.41 2.67 -14.41
CA ASP A 30 -8.54 3.11 -15.24
C ASP A 30 -8.25 2.84 -16.73
N ARG A 31 -7.03 3.14 -17.21
CA ARG A 31 -6.60 2.80 -18.58
C ARG A 31 -6.58 1.29 -18.84
N SER A 32 -6.07 0.50 -17.89
CA SER A 32 -6.10 -0.97 -18.03
C SER A 32 -7.53 -1.51 -18.09
N ARG A 33 -8.47 -0.88 -17.37
CA ARG A 33 -9.89 -1.25 -17.39
C ARG A 33 -10.54 -0.94 -18.73
N GLU A 34 -10.23 0.22 -19.32
CA GLU A 34 -10.69 0.58 -20.66
C GLU A 34 -10.16 -0.40 -21.72
N ALA A 35 -8.87 -0.73 -21.64
CA ALA A 35 -8.24 -1.69 -22.53
C ALA A 35 -8.88 -3.08 -22.41
N ALA A 36 -9.12 -3.57 -21.19
CA ALA A 36 -9.81 -4.84 -20.95
C ALA A 36 -11.21 -4.83 -21.58
N GLY A 37 -11.97 -3.75 -21.36
CA GLY A 37 -13.29 -3.60 -21.95
C GLY A 37 -13.29 -3.58 -23.49
N LEU A 38 -12.29 -2.95 -24.11
CA LEU A 38 -12.11 -2.98 -25.56
C LEU A 38 -11.79 -4.40 -26.06
N GLN A 39 -10.84 -5.07 -25.40
CA GLN A 39 -10.40 -6.41 -25.79
C GLN A 39 -11.53 -7.44 -25.69
N THR A 40 -12.34 -7.38 -24.63
CA THR A 40 -13.53 -8.23 -24.51
C THR A 40 -14.52 -8.00 -25.65
N ARG A 41 -14.70 -6.76 -26.13
CA ARG A 41 -15.59 -6.48 -27.28
C ARG A 41 -15.02 -7.05 -28.58
N LEU A 42 -13.72 -6.89 -28.81
CA LEU A 42 -13.06 -7.46 -29.98
C LEU A 42 -13.11 -8.99 -29.98
N ALA A 43 -12.93 -9.62 -28.81
CA ALA A 43 -12.98 -11.07 -28.66
C ALA A 43 -14.37 -11.63 -28.99
N ARG A 44 -15.45 -10.93 -28.55
CA ARG A 44 -16.83 -11.29 -28.93
C ARG A 44 -17.08 -11.17 -30.44
N GLY A 45 -16.36 -10.28 -31.12
CA GLY A 45 -16.38 -10.15 -32.57
C GLY A 45 -15.46 -11.15 -33.30
N GLY A 46 -14.72 -12.00 -32.58
CA GLY A 46 -13.75 -12.94 -33.15
C GLY A 46 -12.47 -12.29 -33.67
N ALA A 47 -12.24 -11.00 -33.38
CA ALA A 47 -11.09 -10.25 -33.89
C ALA A 47 -9.79 -10.47 -33.10
N VAL A 48 -9.89 -11.01 -31.88
CA VAL A 48 -8.74 -11.30 -30.99
C VAL A 48 -8.98 -12.62 -30.26
N SER A 49 -7.88 -13.26 -29.83
CA SER A 49 -7.90 -14.56 -29.18
C SER A 49 -8.19 -14.50 -27.67
N SER A 50 -8.60 -15.62 -27.07
CA SER A 50 -8.80 -15.73 -25.62
C SER A 50 -7.52 -15.47 -24.81
N LEU A 51 -6.34 -15.73 -25.38
CA LEU A 51 -5.06 -15.45 -24.72
C LEU A 51 -4.80 -13.95 -24.60
N GLU A 52 -5.16 -13.18 -25.63
CA GLU A 52 -5.01 -11.73 -25.61
C GLU A 52 -5.99 -11.06 -24.63
N VAL A 53 -7.18 -11.63 -24.45
CA VAL A 53 -8.11 -11.20 -23.39
C VAL A 53 -7.50 -11.44 -22.02
N LEU A 54 -6.96 -12.63 -21.77
CA LEU A 54 -6.37 -12.99 -20.48
C LEU A 54 -5.14 -12.11 -20.15
N ASP A 55 -4.33 -11.75 -21.13
CA ASP A 55 -3.16 -10.89 -20.91
C ASP A 55 -3.58 -9.48 -20.44
N VAL A 56 -4.62 -8.92 -21.06
CA VAL A 56 -5.16 -7.62 -20.66
C VAL A 56 -5.86 -7.70 -19.29
N GLU A 57 -6.59 -8.77 -19.00
CA GLU A 57 -7.17 -9.02 -17.67
C GLU A 57 -6.10 -9.15 -16.59
N ARG A 58 -5.00 -9.84 -16.88
CA ARG A 58 -3.84 -9.94 -15.98
C ARG A 58 -3.21 -8.57 -15.73
N THR A 59 -3.11 -7.75 -16.77
CA THR A 59 -2.59 -6.38 -16.66
C THR A 59 -3.49 -5.52 -15.78
N LEU A 60 -4.81 -5.61 -15.95
CA LEU A 60 -5.78 -4.94 -15.07
C LEU A 60 -5.64 -5.41 -13.62
N ALA A 61 -5.58 -6.72 -13.38
CA ALA A 61 -5.42 -7.27 -12.03
C ALA A 61 -4.14 -6.77 -11.35
N SER A 62 -3.04 -6.68 -12.09
CA SER A 62 -1.78 -6.11 -11.59
C SER A 62 -1.92 -4.63 -11.21
N ALA A 63 -2.58 -3.83 -12.05
CA ALA A 63 -2.82 -2.41 -11.77
C ALA A 63 -3.73 -2.20 -10.55
N GLU A 64 -4.76 -3.04 -10.40
CA GLU A 64 -5.64 -3.03 -9.21
C GLU A 64 -4.88 -3.41 -7.93
N ALA A 65 -4.02 -4.43 -7.99
CA ALA A 65 -3.18 -4.83 -6.86
C ALA A 65 -2.20 -3.71 -6.46
N ALA A 66 -1.58 -3.04 -7.42
CA ALA A 66 -0.68 -1.91 -7.16
C ALA A 66 -1.42 -0.73 -6.50
N LEU A 67 -2.60 -0.37 -6.99
CA LEU A 67 -3.44 0.66 -6.39
C LEU A 67 -3.88 0.28 -4.96
N ALA A 68 -4.26 -0.98 -4.73
CA ALA A 68 -4.62 -1.47 -3.41
C ALA A 68 -3.45 -1.39 -2.42
N ALA A 69 -2.24 -1.77 -2.85
CA ALA A 69 -1.03 -1.64 -2.03
C ALA A 69 -0.75 -0.16 -1.67
N SER A 70 -0.87 0.75 -2.64
CA SER A 70 -0.72 2.19 -2.41
C SER A 70 -1.77 2.74 -1.44
N ASN A 71 -3.03 2.31 -1.54
CA ASN A 71 -4.08 2.70 -0.59
C ASN A 71 -3.75 2.25 0.84
N THR A 72 -3.24 1.02 1.02
CA THR A 72 -2.79 0.51 2.32
C THR A 72 -1.64 1.34 2.88
N LYS A 73 -0.71 1.76 2.01
CA LYS A 73 0.40 2.65 2.39
C LYS A 73 -0.12 4.00 2.88
N LEU A 74 -1.01 4.65 2.13
CA LEU A 74 -1.61 5.93 2.51
C LEU A 74 -2.37 5.85 3.84
N ALA A 75 -3.10 4.75 4.09
CA ALA A 75 -3.79 4.54 5.35
C ALA A 75 -2.79 4.45 6.52
N SER A 76 -1.69 3.74 6.34
CA SER A 76 -0.61 3.62 7.34
C SER A 76 0.09 4.95 7.59
N ASP A 77 0.35 5.72 6.53
CA ASP A 77 1.00 7.04 6.60
C ASP A 77 0.15 8.03 7.39
N ARG A 78 -1.16 8.01 7.20
CA ARG A 78 -2.09 8.82 8.00
C ARG A 78 -1.99 8.50 9.48
N VAL A 79 -1.97 7.22 9.86
CA VAL A 79 -1.80 6.81 11.26
C VAL A 79 -0.46 7.30 11.81
N ARG A 80 0.63 7.19 11.04
CA ARG A 80 1.96 7.70 11.44
C ARG A 80 1.96 9.20 11.70
N ILE A 81 1.32 9.99 10.83
CA ILE A 81 1.20 11.44 11.01
C ILE A 81 0.41 11.76 12.29
N PHE A 82 -0.71 11.08 12.55
CA PHE A 82 -1.47 11.26 13.79
C PHE A 82 -0.65 10.94 15.04
N LEU A 83 0.11 9.84 15.03
CA LEU A 83 0.98 9.46 16.15
C LEU A 83 2.11 10.48 16.37
N ALA A 84 2.68 11.04 15.30
CA ALA A 84 3.72 12.06 15.38
C ALA A 84 3.20 13.39 15.97
N LEU A 85 1.96 13.79 15.61
CA LEU A 85 1.34 15.04 16.07
C LEU A 85 0.69 14.92 17.46
N GLY A 86 0.26 13.73 17.87
CA GLY A 86 -0.46 13.47 19.13
C GLY A 86 0.41 13.14 20.35
N GLY A 87 1.73 13.05 20.19
CA GLY A 87 2.66 12.77 21.28
C GLY A 87 3.42 11.47 21.07
N GLY A 88 4.42 11.50 20.17
CA GLY A 88 5.46 10.47 20.09
C GLY A 88 6.31 10.42 21.36
N TRP A 89 5.73 10.03 22.49
CA TRP A 89 6.45 9.75 23.73
C TRP A 89 7.12 8.39 23.59
N GLY A 90 8.29 8.41 22.95
CA GLY A 90 9.14 7.23 22.81
C GLY A 90 9.67 7.00 21.40
N GLY A 91 9.90 8.05 20.60
CA GLY A 91 10.90 7.95 19.53
C GLY A 91 12.15 7.27 20.10
N GLN A 92 12.63 6.22 19.43
CA GLN A 92 13.80 5.38 19.78
C GLN A 92 13.74 4.33 20.92
N CYS A 93 12.64 4.04 21.61
CA CYS A 93 12.63 2.94 22.60
C CYS A 93 12.10 1.58 22.08
N ALA A 94 11.81 1.45 20.77
CA ALA A 94 11.31 0.18 20.20
C ALA A 94 12.28 -0.51 19.22
N LEU A 95 13.49 0.04 19.00
CA LEU A 95 14.52 -0.65 18.21
C LEU A 95 15.39 -1.63 19.04
N ILE A 96 15.11 -1.83 20.35
CA ILE A 96 15.83 -2.77 21.23
C ILE A 96 14.84 -3.72 21.93
N LEU A 97 13.98 -4.39 21.16
CA LEU A 97 13.41 -5.68 21.58
C LEU A 97 13.41 -6.63 20.38
N SER A 98 14.57 -6.72 19.71
CA SER A 98 14.90 -7.80 18.77
C SER A 98 15.23 -9.11 19.50
N LYS A 99 14.46 -9.48 20.53
CA LYS A 99 14.48 -10.84 21.08
C LYS A 99 13.11 -11.18 21.65
N PRO A 100 12.38 -12.18 21.10
CA PRO A 100 11.26 -12.74 21.84
C PRO A 100 11.81 -13.31 23.15
N PRO A 101 11.23 -12.98 24.33
CA PRO A 101 11.51 -13.77 25.52
C PRO A 101 11.13 -15.23 25.23
N PRO A 102 11.91 -16.23 25.66
CA PRO A 102 11.41 -17.60 25.60
C PRO A 102 10.10 -17.62 26.37
N CYS A 103 9.04 -18.11 25.72
CA CYS A 103 7.82 -18.51 26.39
C CYS A 103 8.18 -19.63 27.37
N ASP A 104 8.67 -19.26 28.55
CA ASP A 104 8.86 -20.21 29.62
C ASP A 104 7.46 -20.51 30.15
N ARG A 105 6.95 -21.62 29.63
CA ARG A 105 5.74 -22.30 30.03
C ARG A 105 5.93 -22.67 31.50
N GLN A 106 5.58 -21.75 32.41
CA GLN A 106 5.18 -22.13 33.76
C GLN A 106 4.07 -23.16 33.61
N VAL A 107 4.48 -24.43 33.73
CA VAL A 107 3.58 -25.56 33.96
C VAL A 107 3.07 -25.37 35.39
N LEU A 108 2.11 -24.46 35.53
CA LEU A 108 1.26 -24.40 36.69
C LEU A 108 0.22 -25.52 36.53
N ASN A 109 0.65 -26.76 36.79
CA ASN A 109 -0.27 -27.84 37.11
C ASN A 109 0.47 -29.06 37.70
N LYS A 110 0.16 -29.30 38.98
CA LYS A 110 0.32 -30.55 39.77
C LYS A 110 1.73 -31.09 40.02
#